data_AF-A0A0P7WKY8-F1
#
_entry.id   AF-A0A0P7WKY8-F1
#
_cell.length_a   1.000
_cell.length_b   1.000
_cell.length_c   1.000
_cell.angle_alpha   90.00
_cell.angle_beta   90.00
_cell.angle_gamma   90.00
#
_symmetry.space_group_name_H-M   'P 1'
#
loop_
_entity.id
_entity.type
_entity.pdbx_description
1 polymer ?
#
loop_
_entity_poly.entity_id
_entity_poly.type
_entity_poly.pdbx_seq_one_letter_code
_entity_poly.pdbx_strand_id
1 'polypeptide(L)'
;MKYVSIILSLTALFMLSCVQSPRHDFSNVGKTAEEILGDPAYQAISFGAYRENTRDIQPTIPQLKDDLRILHAMGIRLLRTYNVYLAEATNLLKAIREIKEEDPDFEMYLMLGAWIDAQNAWTDEPERIRDVDAPRNKQEIDRAVELAQEYPDIVKIIAVGNEAMVHWAAEYYVEPSIILRWVRHLQDLKVQGELPESLWITTSDNFASWGGGGEEYHNEDLNDLIREVDFISMHTYPMHDTHYNPLFWGVPESEAGLSDLEKVHSAMIRSRDYAINQFQSVVDYMESLGVDKPVHIGETGWATISNEKYGEGGAQAIDEYKSGLYYKHIREWSNENNITVFYFEAFDEPWKDAANPMGSENHFGLINLQAQAKYPIWEYVDAGVFDGLTRDGMPVTKTYNGDLDSLLQDVLVPPTDAEIRRRLAERE
;
A
#
# COMPACT_ATOMS: atom_id res chain seq x y z
N MET A 1 80.55 -8.99 45.03
CA MET A 1 79.28 -9.50 44.49
C MET A 1 78.22 -8.40 44.57
N LYS A 2 77.92 -7.75 43.45
CA LYS A 2 76.77 -6.83 43.31
C LYS A 2 75.81 -7.52 42.34
N TYR A 3 74.61 -7.87 42.79
CA TYR A 3 73.54 -8.35 41.93
C TYR A 3 72.76 -7.15 41.41
N VAL A 4 72.72 -6.98 40.09
CA VAL A 4 71.88 -6.01 39.38
C VAL A 4 70.69 -6.81 38.85
N SER A 5 69.50 -6.56 39.38
CA SER A 5 68.24 -7.04 38.79
C SER A 5 67.87 -6.15 37.62
N ILE A 6 67.88 -6.72 36.42
CA ILE A 6 67.32 -6.11 35.21
C ILE A 6 65.84 -6.48 35.17
N ILE A 7 64.96 -5.50 35.34
CA ILE A 7 63.52 -5.64 35.11
C ILE A 7 63.27 -5.34 33.63
N LEU A 8 62.92 -6.38 32.87
CA LEU A 8 62.45 -6.25 31.49
C LEU A 8 60.95 -5.89 31.52
N SER A 9 60.61 -4.65 31.17
CA SER A 9 59.23 -4.21 30.99
C SER A 9 58.74 -4.63 29.60
N LEU A 10 58.00 -5.74 29.50
CA LEU A 10 57.22 -6.07 28.30
C LEU A 10 56.03 -5.12 28.20
N THR A 11 56.10 -4.18 27.26
CA THR A 11 54.94 -3.38 26.83
C THR A 11 54.21 -4.15 25.75
N ALA A 12 53.05 -4.71 26.09
CA ALA A 12 52.14 -5.33 25.13
C ALA A 12 51.38 -4.22 24.38
N LEU A 13 51.71 -4.00 23.11
CA LEU A 13 50.87 -3.21 22.21
C LEU A 13 49.60 -4.03 21.87
N PHE A 14 48.46 -3.62 22.41
CA PHE A 14 47.16 -4.04 21.91
C PHE A 14 46.89 -3.31 20.59
N MET A 15 47.12 -3.99 19.47
CA MET A 15 46.61 -3.55 18.17
C MET A 15 45.09 -3.84 18.15
N LEU A 16 44.30 -2.83 18.48
CA LEU A 16 42.87 -2.80 18.19
C LEU A 16 42.71 -2.75 16.66
N SER A 17 42.55 -3.92 16.05
CA SER A 17 42.06 -4.05 14.68
C SER A 17 40.59 -3.67 14.68
N CYS A 18 40.28 -2.39 14.49
CA CYS A 18 38.97 -1.99 13.99
C CYS A 18 38.83 -2.60 12.58
N VAL A 19 38.16 -3.74 12.49
CA VAL A 19 37.58 -4.18 11.22
C VAL A 19 36.49 -3.14 10.94
N GLN A 20 36.82 -2.10 10.17
CA GLN A 20 35.81 -1.26 9.56
C GLN A 20 35.04 -2.17 8.61
N SER A 21 33.77 -2.43 8.93
CA SER A 21 32.84 -3.00 7.96
C SER A 21 32.96 -2.20 6.66
N PRO A 22 33.00 -2.85 5.48
CA PRO A 22 33.01 -2.13 4.22
C PRO A 22 31.80 -1.18 4.19
N ARG A 23 32.04 0.12 3.95
CA ARG A 23 30.96 1.10 3.80
C ARG A 23 30.07 0.71 2.63
N HIS A 24 28.76 0.82 2.80
CA HIS A 24 27.80 0.63 1.72
C HIS A 24 28.01 1.68 0.61
N ASP A 25 27.93 1.24 -0.65
CA ASP A 25 28.08 2.11 -1.83
C ASP A 25 26.69 2.55 -2.31
N PHE A 26 26.37 3.83 -2.09
CA PHE A 26 25.11 4.46 -2.51
C PHE A 26 25.31 5.44 -3.67
N SER A 27 26.38 5.28 -4.47
CA SER A 27 26.63 6.16 -5.62
C SER A 27 25.58 6.06 -6.73
N ASN A 28 24.80 4.97 -6.78
CA ASN A 28 23.81 4.69 -7.83
C ASN A 28 22.34 4.87 -7.38
N VAL A 29 22.06 5.65 -6.32
CA VAL A 29 20.68 5.83 -5.84
C VAL A 29 19.75 6.39 -6.91
N GLY A 30 20.23 7.16 -7.90
CA GLY A 30 19.36 7.69 -8.96
C GLY A 30 18.28 8.62 -8.39
N LYS A 31 17.03 8.49 -8.86
CA LYS A 31 15.86 9.24 -8.37
C LYS A 31 15.62 9.00 -6.88
N THR A 32 15.23 10.05 -6.17
CA THR A 32 14.89 10.04 -4.75
C THR A 32 13.38 9.92 -4.51
N ALA A 33 12.95 9.55 -3.30
CA ALA A 33 11.53 9.50 -2.96
C ALA A 33 10.86 10.89 -3.06
N GLU A 34 11.56 11.96 -2.68
CA GLU A 34 11.09 13.35 -2.78
C GLU A 34 10.78 13.76 -4.23
N GLU A 35 11.57 13.28 -5.20
CA GLU A 35 11.34 13.57 -6.62
C GLU A 35 10.24 12.72 -7.27
N ILE A 36 9.84 11.63 -6.62
CA ILE A 36 8.87 10.66 -7.16
C ILE A 36 7.48 10.93 -6.59
N LEU A 37 7.39 11.14 -5.27
CA LEU A 37 6.11 11.30 -4.61
C LEU A 37 5.46 12.64 -4.97
N GLY A 38 4.18 12.58 -5.32
CA GLY A 38 3.40 13.72 -5.78
C GLY A 38 3.56 14.05 -7.27
N ASP A 39 4.50 13.45 -8.00
CA ASP A 39 4.67 13.69 -9.43
C ASP A 39 3.79 12.72 -10.26
N PRO A 40 2.82 13.22 -11.04
CA PRO A 40 1.96 12.41 -11.89
C PRO A 40 2.70 11.56 -12.94
N ALA A 41 3.96 11.87 -13.28
CA ALA A 41 4.79 11.05 -14.16
C ALA A 41 5.20 9.71 -13.52
N TYR A 42 5.11 9.59 -12.19
CA TYR A 42 5.47 8.41 -11.43
C TYR A 42 4.25 7.79 -10.75
N GLN A 43 3.27 7.38 -11.55
CA GLN A 43 2.05 6.77 -11.02
C GLN A 43 2.38 5.55 -10.15
N ALA A 44 1.74 5.49 -8.98
CA ALA A 44 1.96 4.44 -8.00
C ALA A 44 0.84 3.42 -7.97
N ILE A 45 1.12 2.18 -7.60
CA ILE A 45 0.10 1.13 -7.43
C ILE A 45 0.50 0.17 -6.32
N SER A 46 -0.48 -0.32 -5.58
CA SER A 46 -0.29 -1.46 -4.68
C SER A 46 -0.13 -2.74 -5.49
N PHE A 47 0.89 -3.52 -5.16
CA PHE A 47 1.30 -4.67 -5.95
C PHE A 47 1.31 -5.94 -5.11
N GLY A 48 0.47 -6.88 -5.53
CA GLY A 48 0.57 -8.31 -5.23
C GLY A 48 0.36 -9.06 -6.55
N ALA A 49 1.06 -10.18 -6.71
CA ALA A 49 1.09 -10.93 -7.96
C ALA A 49 0.86 -12.42 -7.74
N TYR A 50 0.23 -12.81 -6.63
CA TYR A 50 -0.10 -14.20 -6.37
C TYR A 50 -1.22 -14.67 -7.31
N ARG A 51 -0.96 -15.75 -8.06
CA ARG A 51 -1.94 -16.34 -9.01
C ARG A 51 -2.78 -17.47 -8.41
N GLU A 52 -2.36 -17.97 -7.26
CA GLU A 52 -2.95 -19.12 -6.58
C GLU A 52 -3.74 -18.67 -5.35
N ASN A 53 -4.64 -19.51 -4.87
CA ASN A 53 -5.45 -19.24 -3.67
C ASN A 53 -4.66 -19.39 -2.35
N THR A 54 -3.34 -19.44 -2.41
CA THR A 54 -2.43 -19.45 -1.26
C THR A 54 -1.17 -18.66 -1.59
N ARG A 55 -0.59 -18.03 -0.56
CA ARG A 55 0.73 -17.39 -0.67
C ARG A 55 1.89 -18.36 -0.56
N ASP A 56 1.65 -19.64 -0.26
CA ASP A 56 2.72 -20.65 -0.23
C ASP A 56 3.35 -20.82 -1.62
N ILE A 57 2.58 -20.57 -2.67
CA ILE A 57 3.04 -20.59 -4.07
C ILE A 57 3.42 -19.17 -4.46
N GLN A 58 4.71 -18.88 -4.34
CA GLN A 58 5.25 -17.56 -4.64
C GLN A 58 5.29 -17.30 -6.16
N PRO A 59 5.02 -16.05 -6.60
CA PRO A 59 5.16 -15.68 -8.00
C PRO A 59 6.60 -15.88 -8.48
N THR A 60 6.76 -16.48 -9.66
CA THR A 60 8.09 -16.68 -10.27
C THR A 60 8.62 -15.40 -10.90
N ILE A 61 9.94 -15.28 -11.04
CA ILE A 61 10.58 -14.11 -11.68
C ILE A 61 10.04 -13.86 -13.10
N PRO A 62 9.91 -14.85 -14.01
CA PRO A 62 9.34 -14.61 -15.34
C PRO A 62 7.93 -14.02 -15.29
N GLN A 63 7.07 -14.53 -14.42
CA GLN A 63 5.71 -14.01 -14.30
C GLN A 63 5.69 -12.59 -13.70
N LEU A 64 6.57 -12.30 -12.75
CA LEU A 64 6.74 -10.93 -12.24
C LEU A 64 7.23 -9.98 -13.34
N LYS A 65 8.08 -10.45 -14.27
CA LYS A 65 8.54 -9.63 -15.40
C LYS A 65 7.42 -9.32 -16.39
N ASP A 66 6.50 -10.25 -16.62
CA ASP A 66 5.28 -10.01 -17.40
C ASP A 66 4.44 -8.89 -16.75
N ASP A 67 4.15 -9.03 -15.46
CA ASP A 67 3.38 -8.05 -14.69
C ASP A 67 4.04 -6.66 -14.70
N LEU A 68 5.36 -6.60 -14.47
CA LEU A 68 6.13 -5.36 -14.47
C LEU A 68 6.08 -4.62 -15.82
N ARG A 69 6.14 -5.36 -16.94
CA ARG A 69 6.06 -4.75 -18.27
C ARG A 69 4.68 -4.20 -18.57
N ILE A 70 3.63 -4.89 -18.15
CA ILE A 70 2.25 -4.42 -18.27
C ILE A 70 2.06 -3.12 -17.48
N LEU A 71 2.49 -3.09 -16.22
CA LEU A 71 2.38 -1.90 -15.37
C LEU A 71 3.23 -0.74 -15.90
N HIS A 72 4.45 -1.01 -16.35
CA HIS A 72 5.32 0.00 -16.95
C HIS A 72 4.70 0.61 -18.22
N ALA A 73 4.06 -0.19 -19.06
CA ALA A 73 3.36 0.28 -20.26
C ALA A 73 2.20 1.22 -19.93
N MET A 74 1.51 1.02 -18.80
CA MET A 74 0.46 1.91 -18.29
C MET A 74 0.99 3.24 -17.73
N GLY A 75 2.32 3.41 -17.63
CA GLY A 75 2.92 4.57 -16.98
C GLY A 75 3.11 4.42 -15.46
N ILE A 76 2.87 3.23 -14.89
CA ILE A 76 3.21 2.96 -13.48
C ILE A 76 4.73 2.92 -13.32
N ARG A 77 5.24 3.60 -12.30
CA ARG A 77 6.68 3.67 -11.98
C ARG A 77 6.99 3.39 -10.52
N LEU A 78 6.00 3.35 -9.63
CA LEU A 78 6.19 3.12 -8.21
C LEU A 78 5.26 2.00 -7.71
N LEU A 79 5.83 0.94 -7.17
CA LEU A 79 5.08 -0.17 -6.60
C LEU A 79 5.10 -0.09 -5.06
N ARG A 80 4.08 -0.63 -4.41
CA ARG A 80 4.06 -0.87 -2.95
C ARG A 80 3.89 -2.35 -2.65
N THR A 81 4.71 -2.86 -1.74
CA THR A 81 4.62 -4.23 -1.20
C THR A 81 4.37 -4.21 0.31
N TYR A 82 4.09 -5.39 0.88
CA TYR A 82 3.48 -5.50 2.22
C TYR A 82 4.35 -6.19 3.27
N ASN A 83 5.25 -7.09 2.86
CA ASN A 83 6.12 -7.81 3.76
C ASN A 83 7.42 -8.22 3.04
N VAL A 84 8.43 -8.58 3.82
CA VAL A 84 9.73 -9.09 3.35
C VAL A 84 10.06 -10.48 3.87
N TYR A 85 9.18 -11.10 4.67
CA TYR A 85 9.35 -12.49 5.10
C TYR A 85 8.97 -13.52 4.04
N LEU A 86 8.10 -13.19 3.09
CA LEU A 86 7.83 -14.01 1.91
C LEU A 86 8.76 -13.61 0.75
N ALA A 87 8.88 -14.52 -0.23
CA ALA A 87 9.83 -14.34 -1.32
C ALA A 87 9.41 -13.28 -2.35
N GLU A 88 8.12 -12.92 -2.44
CA GLU A 88 7.59 -12.02 -3.47
C GLU A 88 8.37 -10.70 -3.57
N ALA A 89 8.56 -9.96 -2.48
CA ALA A 89 9.28 -8.69 -2.51
C ALA A 89 10.74 -8.86 -2.98
N THR A 90 11.41 -9.93 -2.53
CA THR A 90 12.78 -10.26 -2.97
C THR A 90 12.81 -10.65 -4.45
N ASN A 91 11.83 -11.42 -4.93
CA ASN A 91 11.73 -11.84 -6.33
C ASN A 91 11.36 -10.67 -7.24
N LEU A 92 10.53 -9.74 -6.78
CA LEU A 92 10.15 -8.51 -7.47
C LEU A 92 11.37 -7.62 -7.71
N LEU A 93 12.19 -7.41 -6.67
CA LEU A 93 13.44 -6.65 -6.78
C LEU A 93 14.42 -7.27 -7.80
N LYS A 94 14.55 -8.60 -7.81
CA LYS A 94 15.34 -9.31 -8.82
C LYS A 94 14.76 -9.15 -10.22
N ALA A 95 13.45 -9.28 -10.38
CA ALA A 95 12.77 -9.10 -11.65
C ALA A 95 12.98 -7.69 -12.22
N ILE A 96 12.85 -6.64 -11.39
CA ILE A 96 13.12 -5.25 -11.79
C ILE A 96 14.58 -5.10 -12.23
N ARG A 97 15.55 -5.60 -11.43
CA ARG A 97 16.98 -5.55 -11.79
C ARG A 97 17.25 -6.24 -13.13
N GLU A 98 16.72 -7.44 -13.35
CA GLU A 98 16.89 -8.17 -14.61
C GLU A 98 16.31 -7.40 -15.80
N ILE A 99 15.14 -6.76 -15.66
CA ILE A 99 14.57 -5.95 -16.75
C ILE A 99 15.45 -4.73 -17.01
N LYS A 100 15.96 -4.04 -15.98
CA LYS A 100 16.86 -2.88 -16.15
C LYS A 100 18.18 -3.26 -16.84
N GLU A 101 18.65 -4.49 -16.64
CA GLU A 101 19.83 -5.02 -17.35
C GLU A 101 19.51 -5.34 -18.82
N GLU A 102 18.28 -5.78 -19.13
CA GLU A 102 17.80 -6.06 -20.48
C GLU A 102 17.46 -4.78 -21.26
N ASP A 103 16.89 -3.78 -20.58
CA ASP A 103 16.39 -2.52 -21.12
C ASP A 103 16.76 -1.35 -20.18
N PRO A 104 17.82 -0.58 -20.51
CA PRO A 104 18.25 0.56 -19.71
C PRO A 104 17.23 1.69 -19.59
N ASP A 105 16.22 1.74 -20.47
CA ASP A 105 15.15 2.75 -20.42
C ASP A 105 14.01 2.32 -19.47
N PHE A 106 14.01 1.08 -18.97
CA PHE A 106 13.01 0.62 -18.01
C PHE A 106 13.21 1.27 -16.63
N GLU A 107 12.13 1.87 -16.11
CA GLU A 107 12.15 2.60 -14.84
C GLU A 107 11.05 2.06 -13.92
N MET A 108 11.43 1.55 -12.74
CA MET A 108 10.49 1.09 -11.72
C MET A 108 11.12 1.21 -10.33
N TYR A 109 10.33 1.71 -9.39
CA TYR A 109 10.71 1.98 -8.00
C TYR A 109 9.81 1.24 -7.03
N LEU A 110 10.26 1.13 -5.78
CA LEU A 110 9.56 0.36 -4.77
C LEU A 110 9.46 1.11 -3.43
N MET A 111 8.24 1.13 -2.89
CA MET A 111 7.93 1.27 -1.48
C MET A 111 7.87 -0.13 -0.85
N LEU A 112 8.87 -0.46 -0.05
CA LEU A 112 9.03 -1.78 0.56
C LEU A 112 8.30 -1.80 1.92
N GLY A 113 7.26 -2.63 2.03
CA GLY A 113 6.57 -2.85 3.31
C GLY A 113 7.33 -3.83 4.21
N ALA A 114 7.58 -3.41 5.45
CA ALA A 114 8.02 -4.28 6.54
C ALA A 114 6.82 -4.54 7.46
N TRP A 115 6.33 -5.77 7.49
CA TRP A 115 5.15 -6.13 8.31
C TRP A 115 5.48 -6.06 9.81
N ILE A 116 4.58 -5.45 10.60
CA ILE A 116 4.74 -5.31 12.05
C ILE A 116 3.58 -6.01 12.75
N ASP A 117 3.93 -6.87 13.70
CA ASP A 117 3.00 -7.65 14.50
C ASP A 117 3.07 -7.26 15.98
N ALA A 118 1.92 -7.32 16.66
CA ALA A 118 1.88 -7.42 18.11
C ALA A 118 2.50 -8.73 18.59
N GLN A 119 3.03 -8.70 19.81
CA GLN A 119 3.43 -9.91 20.50
C GLN A 119 2.23 -10.88 20.58
N ASN A 120 2.49 -12.14 20.22
CA ASN A 120 1.52 -13.23 20.08
C ASN A 120 0.56 -13.13 18.87
N ALA A 121 0.78 -12.24 17.90
CA ALA A 121 0.03 -12.29 16.65
C ALA A 121 0.23 -13.63 15.92
N TRP A 122 -0.84 -14.12 15.29
CA TRP A 122 -0.84 -15.36 14.49
C TRP A 122 -0.47 -16.63 15.29
N THR A 123 -0.71 -16.64 16.60
CA THR A 123 -0.55 -17.81 17.46
C THR A 123 -1.86 -18.20 18.15
N ASP A 124 -1.86 -19.36 18.80
CA ASP A 124 -2.98 -19.87 19.60
C ASP A 124 -3.12 -19.19 20.97
N GLU A 125 -2.24 -18.22 21.30
CA GLU A 125 -2.34 -17.47 22.55
C GLU A 125 -3.63 -16.62 22.54
N PRO A 126 -4.31 -16.45 23.68
CA PRO A 126 -5.61 -15.78 23.73
C PRO A 126 -5.52 -14.26 23.63
N GLU A 127 -4.36 -13.67 24.01
CA GLU A 127 -4.17 -12.22 24.06
C GLU A 127 -3.06 -11.79 23.11
N ARG A 128 -3.35 -10.73 22.35
CA ARG A 128 -2.39 -9.97 21.56
C ARG A 128 -1.88 -8.80 22.39
N ILE A 129 -0.58 -8.78 22.68
CA ILE A 129 0.03 -7.76 23.55
C ILE A 129 0.53 -6.62 22.66
N ARG A 130 -0.16 -5.48 22.72
CA ARG A 130 -0.07 -4.38 21.74
C ARG A 130 1.12 -3.46 21.95
N ASP A 131 1.55 -3.32 23.20
CA ASP A 131 2.66 -2.46 23.65
C ASP A 131 3.99 -3.23 23.76
N VAL A 132 4.01 -4.51 23.37
CA VAL A 132 5.19 -5.36 23.34
C VAL A 132 5.49 -5.78 21.91
N ASP A 133 6.72 -5.49 21.50
CA ASP A 133 7.24 -5.76 20.17
C ASP A 133 7.35 -7.28 19.92
N ALA A 134 6.83 -7.76 18.79
CA ALA A 134 6.97 -9.17 18.45
C ALA A 134 8.43 -9.51 18.07
N PRO A 135 8.98 -10.68 18.47
CA PRO A 135 10.35 -11.07 18.14
C PRO A 135 10.66 -11.10 16.63
N ARG A 136 9.63 -11.29 15.79
CA ARG A 136 9.76 -11.32 14.33
C ARG A 136 9.96 -9.93 13.72
N ASN A 137 9.45 -8.87 14.34
CA ASN A 137 9.52 -7.50 13.80
C ASN A 137 10.97 -7.08 13.54
N LYS A 138 11.89 -7.44 14.44
CA LYS A 138 13.32 -7.20 14.22
C LYS A 138 13.84 -7.87 12.95
N GLN A 139 13.48 -9.13 12.72
CA GLN A 139 13.95 -9.89 11.55
C GLN A 139 13.38 -9.30 10.26
N GLU A 140 12.12 -8.86 10.30
CA GLU A 140 11.47 -8.16 9.18
C GLU A 140 12.19 -6.84 8.86
N ILE A 141 12.47 -6.02 9.87
CA ILE A 141 13.16 -4.73 9.70
C ILE A 141 14.59 -4.93 9.22
N ASP A 142 15.35 -5.85 9.83
CA ASP A 142 16.71 -6.20 9.37
C ASP A 142 16.68 -6.60 7.89
N ARG A 143 15.70 -7.40 7.47
CA ARG A 143 15.57 -7.84 6.08
C ARG A 143 15.20 -6.69 5.14
N ALA A 144 14.35 -5.77 5.56
CA ALA A 144 14.02 -4.57 4.78
C ALA A 144 15.23 -3.66 4.59
N VAL A 145 16.07 -3.51 5.63
CA VAL A 145 17.36 -2.79 5.57
C VAL A 145 18.30 -3.44 4.56
N GLU A 146 18.49 -4.76 4.64
CA GLU A 146 19.34 -5.51 3.69
C GLU A 146 18.89 -5.29 2.23
N LEU A 147 17.59 -5.34 1.97
CA LEU A 147 17.03 -5.14 0.64
C LEU A 147 17.21 -3.70 0.15
N ALA A 148 17.02 -2.70 1.00
CA ALA A 148 17.26 -1.31 0.65
C ALA A 148 18.75 -1.02 0.38
N GLN A 149 19.66 -1.71 1.08
CA GLN A 149 21.10 -1.65 0.84
C GLN A 149 21.51 -2.35 -0.46
N GLU A 150 20.89 -3.48 -0.80
CA GLU A 150 21.20 -4.25 -2.00
C GLU A 150 20.61 -3.61 -3.27
N TYR A 151 19.45 -2.95 -3.18
CA TYR A 151 18.73 -2.36 -4.32
C TYR A 151 18.46 -0.85 -4.14
N PRO A 152 19.48 -0.01 -3.85
CA PRO A 152 19.27 1.42 -3.54
C PRO A 152 18.80 2.24 -4.75
N ASP A 153 19.01 1.73 -5.97
CA ASP A 153 18.53 2.33 -7.20
C ASP A 153 17.03 2.07 -7.44
N ILE A 154 16.42 1.10 -6.74
CA ILE A 154 15.00 0.70 -6.87
C ILE A 154 14.20 1.04 -5.61
N VAL A 155 14.69 0.68 -4.42
CA VAL A 155 13.98 0.91 -3.14
C VAL A 155 14.13 2.37 -2.74
N LYS A 156 13.01 3.08 -2.67
CA LYS A 156 12.95 4.52 -2.34
C LYS A 156 12.30 4.81 -1.01
N ILE A 157 11.44 3.90 -0.56
CA ILE A 157 10.64 4.07 0.64
C ILE A 157 10.65 2.76 1.43
N ILE A 158 10.77 2.83 2.75
CA ILE A 158 10.42 1.73 3.67
C ILE A 158 9.17 2.14 4.44
N ALA A 159 8.16 1.28 4.42
CA ALA A 159 6.93 1.41 5.20
C ALA A 159 6.99 0.47 6.41
N VAL A 160 7.04 1.02 7.62
CA VAL A 160 7.06 0.28 8.87
C VAL A 160 5.63 -0.04 9.29
N GLY A 161 5.15 -1.23 8.94
CA GLY A 161 3.77 -1.66 9.18
C GLY A 161 2.79 -1.33 8.05
N ASN A 162 1.72 -2.11 8.00
CA ASN A 162 0.56 -1.93 7.13
C ASN A 162 -0.68 -2.09 8.00
N GLU A 163 -1.46 -1.02 8.19
CA GLU A 163 -2.62 -1.03 9.12
C GLU A 163 -2.27 -1.65 10.48
N ALA A 164 -1.04 -1.41 10.92
CA ALA A 164 -0.49 -2.01 12.13
C ALA A 164 -0.91 -1.24 13.38
N MET A 165 -1.50 -0.05 13.28
CA MET A 165 -1.96 0.73 14.44
C MET A 165 -3.49 0.75 14.54
N VAL A 166 -4.20 0.30 13.51
CA VAL A 166 -5.64 0.44 13.44
C VAL A 166 -6.35 -0.55 14.36
N HIS A 167 -7.23 -0.07 15.23
CA HIS A 167 -7.75 -0.88 16.36
C HIS A 167 -8.61 -2.08 15.92
N TRP A 168 -9.19 -2.05 14.72
CA TRP A 168 -9.96 -3.17 14.17
C TRP A 168 -9.10 -4.23 13.48
N ALA A 169 -7.80 -4.02 13.30
CA ALA A 169 -6.84 -5.06 12.92
C ALA A 169 -6.52 -5.98 14.11
N ALA A 170 -7.57 -6.59 14.68
CA ALA A 170 -7.57 -7.24 15.98
C ALA A 170 -6.55 -8.38 16.08
N GLU A 171 -6.12 -9.01 14.99
CA GLU A 171 -5.14 -10.09 15.07
C GLU A 171 -3.70 -9.62 15.30
N TYR A 172 -3.36 -8.38 14.94
CA TYR A 172 -1.95 -7.98 14.86
C TYR A 172 -1.63 -6.50 15.18
N TYR A 173 -2.60 -5.60 15.33
CA TYR A 173 -2.31 -4.19 15.61
C TYR A 173 -1.40 -4.02 16.84
N VAL A 174 -0.59 -2.97 16.87
CA VAL A 174 0.34 -2.55 17.92
C VAL A 174 0.02 -1.12 18.35
N GLU A 175 0.50 -0.73 19.53
CA GLU A 175 0.52 0.67 19.93
C GLU A 175 1.51 1.48 19.06
N PRO A 176 1.27 2.77 18.80
CA PRO A 176 2.16 3.61 17.98
C PRO A 176 3.62 3.64 18.44
N SER A 177 3.87 3.41 19.74
CA SER A 177 5.22 3.32 20.32
C SER A 177 6.11 2.24 19.67
N ILE A 178 5.52 1.14 19.18
CA ILE A 178 6.26 0.08 18.46
C ILE A 178 6.68 0.56 17.08
N ILE A 179 5.78 1.20 16.33
CA ILE A 179 6.08 1.77 15.01
C ILE A 179 7.11 2.89 15.14
N LEU A 180 6.92 3.81 16.09
CA LEU A 180 7.84 4.90 16.40
C LEU A 180 9.26 4.41 16.68
N ARG A 181 9.42 3.32 17.44
CA ARG A 181 10.72 2.70 17.70
C ARG A 181 11.43 2.29 16.42
N TRP A 182 10.72 1.59 15.53
CA TRP A 182 11.30 1.08 14.28
C TRP A 182 11.55 2.20 13.26
N VAL A 183 10.68 3.21 13.20
CA VAL A 183 10.92 4.43 12.40
C VAL A 183 12.19 5.14 12.87
N ARG A 184 12.33 5.41 14.18
CA ARG A 184 13.55 6.03 14.75
C ARG A 184 14.79 5.20 14.48
N HIS A 185 14.69 3.87 14.58
CA HIS A 185 15.80 2.97 14.24
C HIS A 185 16.27 3.14 12.78
N LEU A 186 15.34 3.19 11.82
CA LEU A 186 15.67 3.39 10.41
C LEU A 186 16.23 4.79 10.13
N GLN A 187 15.70 5.83 10.80
CA GLN A 187 16.25 7.18 10.72
C GLN A 187 17.69 7.25 11.29
N ASP A 188 17.96 6.57 12.40
CA ASP A 188 19.31 6.47 12.96
C ASP A 188 20.30 5.78 12.00
N LEU A 189 19.86 4.74 11.30
CA LEU A 189 20.68 4.06 10.28
C LEU A 189 21.02 4.98 9.09
N LYS A 190 20.10 5.88 8.68
CA LYS A 190 20.40 6.92 7.68
C LYS A 190 21.48 7.88 8.18
N VAL A 191 21.39 8.36 9.42
CA VAL A 191 22.39 9.26 10.03
C VAL A 191 23.77 8.57 10.15
N GLN A 192 23.78 7.27 10.41
CA GLN A 192 25.01 6.47 10.49
C GLN A 192 25.64 6.16 9.12
N GLY A 193 24.91 6.41 8.02
CA GLY A 193 25.34 6.08 6.67
C GLY A 193 25.19 4.61 6.31
N GLU A 194 24.38 3.86 7.07
CA GLU A 194 24.03 2.45 6.80
C GLU A 194 22.83 2.32 5.85
N LEU A 195 22.05 3.40 5.69
CA LEU A 195 21.01 3.55 4.67
C LEU A 195 21.23 4.86 3.88
N PRO A 196 20.76 4.96 2.63
CA PRO A 196 20.82 6.22 1.87
C PRO A 196 20.06 7.34 2.59
N GLU A 197 20.66 8.53 2.67
CA GLU A 197 19.99 9.72 3.26
C GLU A 197 18.66 10.05 2.57
N SER A 198 18.59 9.82 1.26
CA SER A 198 17.40 10.05 0.43
C SER A 198 16.35 8.93 0.47
N LEU A 199 16.57 7.86 1.25
CA LEU A 199 15.56 6.84 1.50
C LEU A 199 14.52 7.41 2.47
N TRP A 200 13.25 7.42 2.08
CA TRP A 200 12.18 7.91 2.94
C TRP A 200 11.58 6.80 3.80
N ILE A 201 11.29 7.12 5.05
CA ILE A 201 10.70 6.22 6.04
C ILE A 201 9.30 6.71 6.37
N THR A 202 8.32 5.80 6.33
CA THR A 202 6.94 6.06 6.70
C THR A 202 6.34 4.87 7.46
N THR A 203 5.08 4.96 7.85
CA THR A 203 4.20 3.82 8.10
C THR A 203 2.95 4.00 7.23
N SER A 204 2.35 2.89 6.77
CA SER A 204 1.19 2.95 5.88
C SER A 204 -0.03 2.42 6.60
N ASP A 205 -0.94 3.32 6.99
CA ASP A 205 -2.00 2.99 7.94
C ASP A 205 -3.29 3.74 7.64
N ASN A 206 -4.39 3.33 8.26
CA ASN A 206 -5.69 3.95 8.11
C ASN A 206 -5.69 5.44 8.53
N PHE A 207 -6.51 6.26 7.87
CA PHE A 207 -6.65 7.69 8.22
C PHE A 207 -6.93 7.91 9.72
N ALA A 208 -7.67 7.02 10.37
CA ALA A 208 -7.97 7.10 11.79
C ALA A 208 -6.71 6.92 12.66
N SER A 209 -5.85 5.95 12.32
CA SER A 209 -4.57 5.70 12.99
C SER A 209 -3.60 6.87 12.89
N TRP A 210 -3.76 7.70 11.85
CA TRP A 210 -3.03 8.96 11.67
C TRP A 210 -3.67 10.17 12.36
N GLY A 211 -4.68 9.95 13.20
CA GLY A 211 -5.36 10.98 13.99
C GLY A 211 -6.50 11.70 13.25
N GLY A 212 -6.78 11.35 11.99
CA GLY A 212 -7.90 11.91 11.23
C GLY A 212 -9.27 11.33 11.60
N GLY A 213 -9.31 10.40 12.56
CA GLY A 213 -10.51 9.73 13.06
C GLY A 213 -10.93 10.21 14.45
N GLY A 214 -11.29 9.28 15.34
CA GLY A 214 -11.67 9.59 16.71
C GLY A 214 -10.47 9.85 17.64
N GLU A 215 -10.74 10.53 18.77
CA GLU A 215 -9.73 10.91 19.77
C GLU A 215 -9.06 9.69 20.44
N GLU A 216 -9.61 8.47 20.29
CA GLU A 216 -9.00 7.24 20.81
C GLU A 216 -7.61 6.94 20.23
N TYR A 217 -7.26 7.51 19.07
CA TYR A 217 -5.94 7.38 18.47
C TYR A 217 -4.96 8.48 18.93
N HIS A 218 -5.45 9.56 19.55
CA HIS A 218 -4.63 10.73 19.87
C HIS A 218 -3.79 10.48 21.13
N ASN A 219 -2.50 10.24 20.94
CA ASN A 219 -1.54 10.08 22.02
C ASN A 219 -0.16 10.66 21.64
N GLU A 220 0.73 10.81 22.62
CA GLU A 220 2.05 11.42 22.39
C GLU A 220 2.96 10.58 21.50
N ASP A 221 2.85 9.24 21.52
CA ASP A 221 3.64 8.38 20.63
C ASP A 221 3.22 8.56 19.16
N LEU A 222 1.93 8.74 18.88
CA LEU A 222 1.45 9.11 17.53
C LEU A 222 1.97 10.50 17.12
N ASN A 223 1.92 11.48 18.03
CA ASN A 223 2.41 12.83 17.74
C ASN A 223 3.91 12.83 17.41
N ASP A 224 4.69 12.04 18.14
CA ASP A 224 6.10 11.83 17.86
C ASP A 224 6.31 11.08 16.56
N LEU A 225 5.53 10.04 16.27
CA LEU A 225 5.60 9.30 15.00
C LEU A 225 5.39 10.22 13.79
N ILE A 226 4.39 11.10 13.83
CA ILE A 226 4.13 12.10 12.80
C ILE A 226 5.34 13.02 12.56
N ARG A 227 6.10 13.36 13.62
CA ARG A 227 7.30 14.20 13.50
C ARG A 227 8.49 13.45 12.89
N GLU A 228 8.60 12.15 13.17
CA GLU A 228 9.77 11.33 12.84
C GLU A 228 9.72 10.73 11.43
N VAL A 229 8.52 10.48 10.87
CA VAL A 229 8.39 9.99 9.49
C VAL A 229 8.78 11.07 8.48
N ASP A 230 9.27 10.66 7.31
CA ASP A 230 9.57 11.58 6.21
C ASP A 230 8.28 12.08 5.54
N PHE A 231 7.23 11.26 5.50
CA PHE A 231 5.88 11.61 5.04
C PHE A 231 4.82 10.70 5.66
N ILE A 232 3.55 11.09 5.59
CA ILE A 232 2.40 10.29 6.03
C ILE A 232 1.85 9.49 4.84
N SER A 233 1.78 8.17 4.98
CA SER A 233 1.09 7.28 4.04
C SER A 233 -0.22 6.82 4.66
N MET A 234 -1.34 7.40 4.21
CA MET A 234 -2.66 7.12 4.80
C MET A 234 -3.56 6.27 3.89
N HIS A 235 -4.42 5.45 4.48
CA HIS A 235 -5.40 4.64 3.76
C HIS A 235 -6.81 5.21 3.94
N THR A 236 -7.61 5.14 2.87
CA THR A 236 -9.03 5.49 2.88
C THR A 236 -9.81 4.52 1.98
N TYR A 237 -10.94 4.03 2.47
CA TYR A 237 -11.76 3.05 1.74
C TYR A 237 -13.25 3.43 1.78
N PRO A 238 -13.68 4.40 0.95
CA PRO A 238 -15.10 4.71 0.80
C PRO A 238 -15.92 3.46 0.44
N MET A 239 -15.36 2.54 -0.35
CA MET A 239 -16.02 1.29 -0.71
C MET A 239 -16.48 0.48 0.52
N HIS A 240 -15.60 0.27 1.51
CA HIS A 240 -15.96 -0.42 2.76
C HIS A 240 -17.00 0.40 3.56
N ASP A 241 -16.83 1.72 3.60
CA ASP A 241 -17.72 2.59 4.34
C ASP A 241 -19.12 2.70 3.72
N THR A 242 -19.35 2.30 2.47
CA THR A 242 -20.71 2.09 1.93
C THR A 242 -21.53 1.08 2.75
N HIS A 243 -20.86 0.26 3.56
CA HIS A 243 -21.49 -0.59 4.56
C HIS A 243 -21.30 -0.09 5.99
N TYR A 244 -20.08 0.27 6.39
CA TYR A 244 -19.74 0.55 7.79
C TYR A 244 -20.06 1.97 8.24
N ASN A 245 -19.92 2.98 7.35
CA ASN A 245 -20.31 4.37 7.59
C ASN A 245 -21.05 4.98 6.39
N PRO A 246 -22.26 4.47 6.07
CA PRO A 246 -22.85 4.57 4.73
C PRO A 246 -23.55 5.90 4.42
N LEU A 247 -23.47 6.91 5.29
CA LEU A 247 -24.29 8.11 5.17
C LEU A 247 -23.95 8.97 3.94
N PHE A 248 -22.73 8.88 3.41
CA PHE A 248 -22.34 9.59 2.18
C PHE A 248 -22.83 8.87 0.91
N TRP A 249 -23.14 7.57 1.00
CA TRP A 249 -23.32 6.69 -0.16
C TRP A 249 -24.73 6.76 -0.78
N GLY A 250 -25.76 6.98 0.04
CA GLY A 250 -27.15 6.82 -0.36
C GLY A 250 -27.62 7.79 -1.45
N VAL A 251 -28.75 7.45 -2.09
CA VAL A 251 -29.48 8.36 -2.97
C VAL A 251 -30.42 9.23 -2.12
N PRO A 252 -30.17 10.56 -2.01
CA PRO A 252 -31.05 11.47 -1.28
C PRO A 252 -32.36 11.71 -2.04
N GLU A 253 -33.39 12.19 -1.33
CA GLU A 253 -34.71 12.45 -1.89
C GLU A 253 -34.66 13.45 -3.07
N SER A 254 -33.75 14.43 -3.01
CA SER A 254 -33.53 15.40 -4.10
C SER A 254 -33.04 14.77 -5.40
N GLU A 255 -32.43 13.58 -5.34
CA GLU A 255 -31.91 12.83 -6.50
C GLU A 255 -32.86 11.72 -6.95
N ALA A 256 -34.02 11.53 -6.29
CA ALA A 256 -34.93 10.42 -6.59
C ALA A 256 -35.45 10.43 -8.04
N GLY A 257 -35.61 11.61 -8.63
CA GLY A 257 -36.08 11.81 -10.01
C GLY A 257 -35.01 11.71 -11.10
N LEU A 258 -33.73 11.54 -10.72
CA LEU A 258 -32.64 11.33 -11.68
C LEU A 258 -32.72 9.94 -12.32
N SER A 259 -32.09 9.80 -13.49
CA SER A 259 -31.85 8.47 -14.07
C SER A 259 -30.93 7.64 -13.19
N ASP A 260 -30.98 6.32 -13.38
CA ASP A 260 -30.19 5.37 -12.59
C ASP A 260 -28.68 5.64 -12.69
N LEU A 261 -28.18 5.98 -13.88
CA LEU A 261 -26.76 6.33 -14.08
C LEU A 261 -26.40 7.68 -13.44
N GLU A 262 -27.27 8.69 -13.50
CA GLU A 262 -27.03 9.97 -12.82
C GLU A 262 -26.94 9.80 -11.30
N LYS A 263 -27.74 8.89 -10.72
CA LYS A 263 -27.65 8.52 -9.30
C LYS A 263 -26.33 7.82 -8.98
N VAL A 264 -25.91 6.87 -9.82
CA VAL A 264 -24.60 6.20 -9.69
C VAL A 264 -23.46 7.23 -9.74
N HIS A 265 -23.45 8.12 -10.72
CA HIS A 265 -22.42 9.16 -10.85
C HIS A 265 -22.38 10.07 -9.63
N SER A 266 -23.55 10.53 -9.16
CA SER A 266 -23.64 11.41 -7.99
C SER A 266 -23.11 10.72 -6.73
N ALA A 267 -23.43 9.44 -6.53
CA ALA A 267 -22.90 8.67 -5.41
C ALA A 267 -21.39 8.44 -5.50
N MET A 268 -20.85 8.17 -6.69
CA MET A 268 -19.39 8.00 -6.87
C MET A 268 -18.61 9.31 -6.66
N ILE A 269 -19.19 10.46 -7.00
CA ILE A 269 -18.63 11.78 -6.64
C ILE A 269 -18.60 11.94 -5.12
N ARG A 270 -19.69 11.61 -4.42
CA ARG A 270 -19.71 11.64 -2.94
C ARG A 270 -18.67 10.70 -2.33
N SER A 271 -18.46 9.52 -2.91
CA SER A 271 -17.41 8.58 -2.47
C SER A 271 -16.01 9.17 -2.61
N ARG A 272 -15.70 9.85 -3.72
CA ARG A 272 -14.43 10.58 -3.88
C ARG A 272 -14.30 11.65 -2.81
N ASP A 273 -15.32 12.50 -2.64
CA ASP A 273 -15.29 13.61 -1.68
C ASP A 273 -15.14 13.10 -0.24
N TYR A 274 -15.71 11.93 0.07
CA TYR A 274 -15.53 11.26 1.35
C TYR A 274 -14.07 10.85 1.59
N ALA A 275 -13.38 10.27 0.60
CA ALA A 275 -11.94 9.99 0.69
C ALA A 275 -11.10 11.27 0.89
N ILE A 276 -11.42 12.34 0.15
CA ILE A 276 -10.76 13.65 0.26
C ILE A 276 -10.95 14.24 1.67
N ASN A 277 -12.14 14.11 2.24
CA ASN A 277 -12.40 14.59 3.60
C ASN A 277 -11.60 13.79 4.64
N GLN A 278 -11.50 12.46 4.51
CA GLN A 278 -10.64 11.66 5.39
C GLN A 278 -9.16 12.06 5.27
N PHE A 279 -8.70 12.36 4.06
CA PHE A 279 -7.37 12.91 3.83
C PHE A 279 -7.17 14.25 4.52
N GLN A 280 -8.13 15.18 4.37
CA GLN A 280 -8.04 16.49 4.99
C GLN A 280 -8.03 16.38 6.53
N SER A 281 -8.78 15.47 7.13
CA SER A 281 -8.74 15.26 8.58
C SER A 281 -7.35 14.87 9.10
N VAL A 282 -6.59 14.09 8.33
CA VAL A 282 -5.20 13.73 8.68
C VAL A 282 -4.27 14.94 8.57
N VAL A 283 -4.42 15.73 7.49
CA VAL A 283 -3.68 16.98 7.30
C VAL A 283 -3.97 17.95 8.46
N ASP A 284 -5.23 18.16 8.80
CA ASP A 284 -5.66 19.05 9.88
C ASP A 284 -5.07 18.61 11.23
N TYR A 285 -5.06 17.31 11.52
CA TYR A 285 -4.46 16.78 12.75
C TYR A 285 -2.95 17.04 12.79
N MET A 286 -2.22 16.73 11.71
CA MET A 286 -0.79 17.00 11.59
C MET A 286 -0.46 18.50 11.77
N GLU A 287 -1.21 19.38 11.11
CA GLU A 287 -1.04 20.84 11.23
C GLU A 287 -1.31 21.33 12.66
N SER A 288 -2.30 20.74 13.36
CA SER A 288 -2.59 21.08 14.76
C SER A 288 -1.42 20.80 15.72
N LEU A 289 -0.52 19.88 15.35
CA LEU A 289 0.71 19.56 16.07
C LEU A 289 1.88 20.50 15.71
N GLY A 290 1.66 21.45 14.79
CA GLY A 290 2.69 22.34 14.24
C GLY A 290 3.67 21.63 13.31
N VAL A 291 3.25 20.53 12.68
CA VAL A 291 4.06 19.72 11.76
C VAL A 291 3.62 19.99 10.32
N ASP A 292 4.59 20.06 9.41
CA ASP A 292 4.38 20.23 7.97
C ASP A 292 5.16 19.13 7.24
N LYS A 293 4.45 18.08 6.82
CA LYS A 293 4.99 16.91 6.13
C LYS A 293 4.08 16.57 4.93
N PRO A 294 4.64 16.00 3.84
CA PRO A 294 3.80 15.50 2.76
C PRO A 294 2.85 14.40 3.25
N VAL A 295 1.63 14.39 2.72
CA VAL A 295 0.63 13.34 2.95
C VAL A 295 0.28 12.71 1.61
N HIS A 296 0.34 11.39 1.54
CA HIS A 296 0.02 10.61 0.35
C HIS A 296 -0.95 9.49 0.67
N ILE A 297 -1.66 9.00 -0.35
CA ILE A 297 -2.60 7.88 -0.20
C ILE A 297 -1.81 6.58 -0.39
N GLY A 298 -1.50 5.93 0.73
CA GLY A 298 -0.84 4.62 0.78
C GLY A 298 -1.72 3.48 0.30
N GLU A 299 -3.03 3.63 0.42
CA GLU A 299 -3.98 2.65 -0.10
C GLU A 299 -5.39 3.21 -0.27
N THR A 300 -6.01 2.90 -1.39
CA THR A 300 -7.44 3.08 -1.62
C THR A 300 -7.85 2.28 -2.84
N GLY A 301 -9.06 1.72 -2.85
CA GLY A 301 -9.50 0.84 -3.93
C GLY A 301 -11.01 0.65 -3.95
N TRP A 302 -11.47 0.01 -5.03
CA TRP A 302 -12.87 -0.32 -5.21
C TRP A 302 -13.00 -1.66 -5.96
N ALA A 303 -13.40 -2.71 -5.27
CA ALA A 303 -13.56 -4.05 -5.82
C ALA A 303 -14.65 -4.11 -6.91
N THR A 304 -14.59 -5.13 -7.75
CA THR A 304 -15.50 -5.27 -8.90
C THR A 304 -16.51 -6.40 -8.76
N ILE A 305 -16.30 -7.34 -7.84
CA ILE A 305 -17.22 -8.45 -7.55
C ILE A 305 -17.36 -8.61 -6.03
N SER A 306 -18.58 -8.85 -5.55
CA SER A 306 -18.83 -9.21 -4.15
C SER A 306 -20.16 -9.95 -4.02
N ASN A 307 -20.15 -11.09 -3.33
CA ASN A 307 -21.36 -11.76 -2.82
C ASN A 307 -21.66 -11.40 -1.36
N GLU A 308 -21.01 -10.36 -0.83
CA GLU A 308 -21.06 -9.97 0.57
C GLU A 308 -21.91 -8.70 0.76
N LYS A 309 -21.68 -7.99 1.86
CA LYS A 309 -22.48 -6.83 2.29
C LYS A 309 -22.37 -5.63 1.36
N TYR A 310 -21.40 -5.62 0.45
CA TYR A 310 -21.15 -4.53 -0.49
C TYR A 310 -21.87 -4.72 -1.83
N GLY A 311 -22.23 -5.97 -2.18
CA GLY A 311 -22.85 -6.35 -3.45
C GLY A 311 -24.38 -6.23 -3.47
N GLU A 312 -25.02 -7.05 -4.30
CA GLU A 312 -26.47 -7.12 -4.47
C GLU A 312 -27.19 -7.42 -3.14
N GLY A 313 -28.29 -6.71 -2.86
CA GLY A 313 -29.02 -6.82 -1.59
C GLY A 313 -28.35 -6.13 -0.40
N GLY A 314 -27.05 -5.81 -0.52
CA GLY A 314 -26.27 -5.01 0.41
C GLY A 314 -26.14 -3.55 -0.04
N ALA A 315 -24.93 -3.01 0.02
CA ALA A 315 -24.64 -1.62 -0.34
C ALA A 315 -24.81 -1.33 -1.85
N GLN A 316 -24.87 -2.34 -2.73
CA GLN A 316 -24.97 -2.16 -4.18
C GLN A 316 -23.82 -1.28 -4.73
N ALA A 317 -22.65 -1.42 -4.11
CA ALA A 317 -21.46 -0.62 -4.37
C ALA A 317 -20.53 -1.27 -5.39
N ILE A 318 -20.63 -2.58 -5.60
CA ILE A 318 -19.58 -3.36 -6.28
C ILE A 318 -19.98 -3.74 -7.70
N ASP A 319 -19.27 -3.17 -8.68
CA ASP A 319 -19.24 -3.54 -10.09
C ASP A 319 -18.03 -2.87 -10.78
N GLU A 320 -17.65 -3.33 -11.97
CA GLU A 320 -16.52 -2.73 -12.70
C GLU A 320 -16.75 -1.26 -13.10
N TYR A 321 -18.01 -0.84 -13.29
CA TYR A 321 -18.32 0.52 -13.70
C TYR A 321 -18.02 1.53 -12.58
N LYS A 322 -18.52 1.27 -11.37
CA LYS A 322 -18.24 2.07 -10.17
C LYS A 322 -16.75 2.03 -9.81
N SER A 323 -16.09 0.88 -9.95
CA SER A 323 -14.64 0.79 -9.77
C SER A 323 -13.90 1.72 -10.73
N GLY A 324 -14.28 1.75 -12.02
CA GLY A 324 -13.67 2.66 -13.00
C GLY A 324 -13.95 4.13 -12.72
N LEU A 325 -15.16 4.48 -12.26
CA LEU A 325 -15.48 5.84 -11.83
C LEU A 325 -14.61 6.24 -10.63
N TYR A 326 -14.47 5.39 -9.62
CA TYR A 326 -13.65 5.70 -8.44
C TYR A 326 -12.17 5.86 -8.81
N TYR A 327 -11.61 4.90 -9.56
CA TYR A 327 -10.22 4.94 -10.05
C TYR A 327 -9.94 6.25 -10.79
N LYS A 328 -10.81 6.63 -11.72
CA LYS A 328 -10.67 7.88 -12.47
C LYS A 328 -10.75 9.11 -11.55
N HIS A 329 -11.78 9.19 -10.72
CA HIS A 329 -12.01 10.33 -9.84
C HIS A 329 -10.90 10.57 -8.83
N ILE A 330 -10.35 9.50 -8.23
CA ILE A 330 -9.27 9.64 -7.27
C ILE A 330 -7.95 10.00 -7.95
N ARG A 331 -7.67 9.46 -9.15
CA ARG A 331 -6.48 9.81 -9.95
C ARG A 331 -6.51 11.25 -10.44
N GLU A 332 -7.65 11.72 -10.94
CA GLU A 332 -7.82 13.11 -11.37
C GLU A 332 -7.55 14.07 -10.21
N TRP A 333 -8.21 13.86 -9.08
CA TRP A 333 -8.00 14.68 -7.88
C TRP A 333 -6.55 14.62 -7.41
N SER A 334 -5.96 13.43 -7.30
CA SER A 334 -4.62 13.28 -6.76
C SER A 334 -3.55 13.91 -7.66
N ASN A 335 -3.68 13.75 -8.98
CA ASN A 335 -2.75 14.35 -9.94
C ASN A 335 -2.83 15.89 -9.93
N GLU A 336 -4.03 16.46 -9.79
CA GLU A 336 -4.21 17.92 -9.69
C GLU A 336 -3.62 18.51 -8.39
N ASN A 337 -3.54 17.69 -7.34
CA ASN A 337 -3.09 18.11 -6.00
C ASN A 337 -1.68 17.61 -5.65
N ASN A 338 -0.95 17.03 -6.62
CA ASN A 338 0.38 16.45 -6.43
C ASN A 338 0.42 15.42 -5.28
N ILE A 339 -0.57 14.52 -5.26
CA ILE A 339 -0.70 13.45 -4.27
C ILE A 339 -0.45 12.11 -4.98
N THR A 340 0.52 11.34 -4.47
CA THR A 340 0.66 9.95 -4.88
C THR A 340 -0.48 9.10 -4.32
N VAL A 341 -1.09 8.28 -5.18
CA VAL A 341 -2.06 7.25 -4.80
C VAL A 341 -1.51 5.88 -5.19
N PHE A 342 -1.20 5.06 -4.18
CA PHE A 342 -0.97 3.64 -4.35
C PHE A 342 -2.32 2.94 -4.45
N TYR A 343 -2.91 2.98 -5.64
CA TYR A 343 -4.25 2.42 -5.86
C TYR A 343 -4.23 0.90 -5.64
N PHE A 344 -5.26 0.40 -4.95
CA PHE A 344 -5.45 -1.00 -4.63
C PHE A 344 -6.49 -1.62 -5.58
N GLU A 345 -6.12 -2.50 -6.50
CA GLU A 345 -4.76 -3.05 -6.72
C GLU A 345 -4.45 -3.36 -8.20
N ALA A 346 -3.20 -3.73 -8.50
CA ALA A 346 -2.77 -4.05 -9.85
C ALA A 346 -3.52 -5.25 -10.47
N PHE A 347 -3.64 -6.35 -9.72
CA PHE A 347 -4.15 -7.62 -10.21
C PHE A 347 -5.04 -8.31 -9.18
N ASP A 348 -6.06 -9.03 -9.62
CA ASP A 348 -6.89 -9.82 -8.71
C ASP A 348 -6.06 -10.91 -8.01
N GLU A 349 -6.22 -11.03 -6.69
CA GLU A 349 -5.47 -11.95 -5.84
C GLU A 349 -6.40 -12.93 -5.10
N PRO A 350 -6.56 -14.18 -5.57
CA PRO A 350 -7.58 -15.11 -5.09
C PRO A 350 -7.28 -15.73 -3.71
N TRP A 351 -6.12 -15.43 -3.12
CA TRP A 351 -5.74 -15.94 -1.81
C TRP A 351 -6.30 -15.10 -0.66
N LYS A 352 -6.69 -13.84 -0.91
CA LYS A 352 -7.09 -12.90 0.15
C LYS A 352 -8.38 -13.34 0.84
N ASP A 353 -9.32 -13.91 0.10
CA ASP A 353 -10.47 -14.65 0.63
C ASP A 353 -10.58 -16.02 -0.09
N ALA A 354 -9.61 -16.90 0.19
CA ALA A 354 -9.53 -18.22 -0.43
C ALA A 354 -10.76 -19.11 -0.16
N ALA A 355 -11.48 -18.86 0.94
CA ALA A 355 -12.66 -19.63 1.33
C ALA A 355 -13.93 -19.19 0.58
N ASN A 356 -13.97 -17.94 0.11
CA ASN A 356 -15.08 -17.39 -0.65
C ASN A 356 -14.55 -16.70 -1.92
N PRO A 357 -14.47 -17.42 -3.06
CA PRO A 357 -13.97 -16.88 -4.32
C PRO A 357 -14.75 -15.66 -4.85
N MET A 358 -15.97 -15.42 -4.37
CA MET A 358 -16.80 -14.26 -4.73
C MET A 358 -16.73 -13.14 -3.67
N GLY A 359 -15.87 -13.29 -2.66
CA GLY A 359 -15.58 -12.28 -1.65
C GLY A 359 -14.79 -11.13 -2.25
N SER A 360 -15.11 -9.92 -1.80
CA SER A 360 -14.64 -8.66 -2.43
C SER A 360 -13.12 -8.53 -2.48
N GLU A 361 -12.43 -9.02 -1.45
CA GLU A 361 -10.97 -9.00 -1.33
C GLU A 361 -10.25 -9.60 -2.54
N ASN A 362 -10.84 -10.61 -3.21
CA ASN A 362 -10.20 -11.25 -4.36
C ASN A 362 -10.28 -10.42 -5.66
N HIS A 363 -11.01 -9.29 -5.67
CA HIS A 363 -11.49 -8.64 -6.89
C HIS A 363 -11.18 -7.13 -6.98
N PHE A 364 -10.12 -6.66 -6.32
CA PHE A 364 -9.68 -5.26 -6.38
C PHE A 364 -8.81 -4.93 -7.60
N GLY A 365 -8.32 -5.94 -8.32
CA GLY A 365 -7.38 -5.79 -9.41
C GLY A 365 -7.92 -5.01 -10.61
N LEU A 366 -7.08 -4.18 -11.21
CA LEU A 366 -7.34 -3.59 -12.53
C LEU A 366 -7.32 -4.65 -13.65
N ILE A 367 -6.57 -5.73 -13.47
CA ILE A 367 -6.48 -6.87 -14.39
C ILE A 367 -6.79 -8.17 -13.64
N ASN A 368 -7.72 -8.97 -14.16
CA ASN A 368 -8.09 -10.24 -13.54
C ASN A 368 -7.08 -11.39 -13.84
N LEU A 369 -7.32 -12.56 -13.26
CA LEU A 369 -6.49 -13.77 -13.45
C LEU A 369 -6.51 -14.32 -14.89
N GLN A 370 -7.45 -13.89 -15.74
CA GLN A 370 -7.54 -14.28 -17.16
C GLN A 370 -6.84 -13.28 -18.08
N ALA A 371 -6.00 -12.40 -17.53
CA ALA A 371 -5.37 -11.29 -18.25
C ALA A 371 -6.39 -10.37 -18.93
N GLN A 372 -7.55 -10.14 -18.29
CA GLN A 372 -8.54 -9.19 -18.78
C GLN A 372 -8.45 -7.90 -17.98
N ALA A 373 -8.15 -6.80 -18.67
CA ALA A 373 -8.29 -5.44 -18.20
C ALA A 373 -9.76 -5.14 -17.91
N LYS A 374 -10.04 -4.77 -16.66
CA LYS A 374 -11.36 -4.33 -16.21
C LYS A 374 -11.66 -2.93 -16.73
N TYR A 375 -12.93 -2.52 -16.60
CA TYR A 375 -13.41 -1.21 -17.07
C TYR A 375 -12.50 0.01 -16.76
N PRO A 376 -11.88 0.15 -15.56
CA PRO A 376 -11.02 1.29 -15.25
C PRO A 376 -9.88 1.54 -16.26
N ILE A 377 -9.45 0.50 -16.99
CA ILE A 377 -8.26 0.56 -17.87
C ILE A 377 -8.54 0.05 -19.29
N TRP A 378 -9.80 -0.02 -19.71
CA TRP A 378 -10.16 -0.38 -21.10
C TRP A 378 -9.52 0.53 -22.14
N GLU A 379 -9.34 1.81 -21.84
CA GLU A 379 -8.74 2.79 -22.75
C GLU A 379 -7.29 2.45 -23.12
N TYR A 380 -6.54 1.82 -22.22
CA TYR A 380 -5.18 1.36 -22.50
C TYR A 380 -5.18 0.21 -23.52
N VAL A 381 -6.18 -0.69 -23.46
CA VAL A 381 -6.34 -1.74 -24.46
C VAL A 381 -6.70 -1.13 -25.82
N ASP A 382 -7.62 -0.17 -25.88
CA ASP A 382 -7.98 0.51 -27.14
C ASP A 382 -6.82 1.28 -27.76
N ALA A 383 -5.97 1.86 -26.93
CA ALA A 383 -4.78 2.59 -27.36
C ALA A 383 -3.62 1.67 -27.80
N GLY A 384 -3.78 0.33 -27.71
CA GLY A 384 -2.73 -0.64 -28.05
C GLY A 384 -1.56 -0.64 -27.07
N VAL A 385 -1.75 -0.12 -25.84
CA VAL A 385 -0.67 0.02 -24.84
C VAL A 385 -0.11 -1.36 -24.43
N PHE A 386 -0.94 -2.40 -24.50
CA PHE A 386 -0.55 -3.77 -24.16
C PHE A 386 -0.15 -4.63 -25.36
N ASP A 387 0.00 -4.05 -26.56
CA ASP A 387 0.30 -4.80 -27.77
C ASP A 387 1.63 -5.58 -27.63
N GLY A 388 1.56 -6.90 -27.81
CA GLY A 388 2.71 -7.79 -27.68
C GLY A 388 3.10 -8.13 -26.23
N LEU A 389 2.43 -7.55 -25.23
CA LEU A 389 2.58 -7.95 -23.83
C LEU A 389 1.64 -9.11 -23.50
N THR A 390 2.08 -9.96 -22.59
CA THR A 390 1.28 -11.10 -22.11
C THR A 390 1.40 -11.24 -20.61
N ARG A 391 0.39 -11.85 -19.99
CA ARG A 391 0.43 -12.35 -18.62
C ARG A 391 0.19 -13.84 -18.64
N ASP A 392 1.18 -14.64 -18.23
CA ASP A 392 1.15 -16.11 -18.36
C ASP A 392 0.88 -16.59 -19.80
N GLY A 393 1.43 -15.86 -20.78
CA GLY A 393 1.24 -16.12 -22.21
C GLY A 393 -0.13 -15.71 -22.78
N MET A 394 -1.03 -15.17 -21.97
CA MET A 394 -2.32 -14.63 -22.41
C MET A 394 -2.18 -13.14 -22.78
N PRO A 395 -2.71 -12.69 -23.94
CA PRO A 395 -2.73 -11.27 -24.27
C PRO A 395 -3.68 -10.51 -23.34
N VAL A 396 -3.37 -9.25 -23.05
CA VAL A 396 -4.27 -8.41 -22.25
C VAL A 396 -5.48 -8.01 -23.10
N THR A 397 -6.67 -8.45 -22.69
CA THR A 397 -7.94 -8.16 -23.39
C THR A 397 -8.90 -7.41 -22.48
N LYS A 398 -10.06 -6.98 -22.97
CA LYS A 398 -11.08 -6.33 -22.12
C LYS A 398 -12.03 -7.36 -21.51
N THR A 399 -12.42 -7.14 -20.26
CA THR A 399 -13.65 -7.71 -19.71
C THR A 399 -14.86 -7.28 -20.56
N TYR A 400 -15.95 -8.05 -20.52
CA TYR A 400 -17.16 -7.83 -21.34
C TYR A 400 -16.89 -7.70 -22.86
N ASN A 401 -15.72 -8.12 -23.35
CA ASN A 401 -15.24 -7.83 -24.70
C ASN A 401 -15.24 -6.33 -25.06
N GLY A 402 -15.19 -5.44 -24.06
CA GLY A 402 -15.29 -4.00 -24.23
C GLY A 402 -16.70 -3.49 -24.57
N ASP A 403 -17.75 -4.30 -24.37
CA ASP A 403 -19.13 -3.86 -24.54
C ASP A 403 -19.66 -3.17 -23.28
N LEU A 404 -19.73 -1.85 -23.32
CA LEU A 404 -20.26 -1.04 -22.23
C LEU A 404 -21.72 -1.35 -21.94
N ASP A 405 -22.56 -1.62 -22.94
CA ASP A 405 -23.98 -1.90 -22.72
C ASP A 405 -24.17 -3.23 -21.97
N SER A 406 -23.25 -4.18 -22.15
CA SER A 406 -23.21 -5.43 -21.39
C SER A 406 -22.75 -5.20 -19.95
N LEU A 407 -21.70 -4.39 -19.72
CA LEU A 407 -21.26 -4.00 -18.37
C LEU A 407 -22.37 -3.28 -17.59
N LEU A 408 -23.07 -2.34 -18.21
CA LEU A 408 -24.09 -1.52 -17.56
C LEU A 408 -25.31 -2.34 -17.10
N GLN A 409 -25.50 -3.56 -17.60
CA GLN A 409 -26.57 -4.46 -17.12
C GLN A 409 -26.31 -4.98 -15.70
N ASP A 410 -25.05 -5.02 -15.26
CA ASP A 410 -24.67 -5.48 -13.92
C ASP A 410 -24.66 -4.34 -12.89
N VAL A 411 -24.82 -3.09 -13.34
CA VAL A 411 -24.72 -1.90 -12.47
C VAL A 411 -26.03 -1.68 -11.72
N LEU A 412 -25.96 -1.83 -10.40
CA LEU A 412 -27.08 -1.53 -9.51
C LEU A 412 -27.06 -0.07 -9.02
N VAL A 413 -28.22 0.56 -8.90
CA VAL A 413 -28.31 1.91 -8.29
C VAL A 413 -27.97 1.81 -6.80
N PRO A 414 -27.27 2.77 -6.19
CA PRO A 414 -27.09 2.80 -4.73
C PRO A 414 -28.45 2.81 -3.98
N PRO A 415 -28.53 2.25 -2.77
CA PRO A 415 -29.74 2.32 -1.95
C PRO A 415 -30.10 3.78 -1.63
N THR A 416 -31.38 4.05 -1.41
CA THR A 416 -31.84 5.35 -0.94
C THR A 416 -31.37 5.63 0.49
N ASP A 417 -31.29 6.92 0.85
CA ASP A 417 -30.98 7.32 2.25
C ASP A 417 -31.93 6.67 3.26
N ALA A 418 -33.21 6.51 2.90
CA ALA A 418 -34.20 5.87 3.74
C ALA A 418 -33.90 4.38 3.98
N GLU A 419 -33.46 3.66 2.94
CA GLU A 419 -33.05 2.26 3.05
C GLU A 419 -31.78 2.10 3.87
N ILE A 420 -30.80 2.98 3.69
CA ILE A 420 -29.58 3.00 4.51
C ILE A 420 -29.92 3.23 5.99
N ARG A 421 -30.72 4.25 6.31
CA ARG A 421 -31.11 4.55 7.69
C ARG A 421 -31.89 3.39 8.33
N ARG A 422 -32.77 2.72 7.57
CA ARG A 422 -33.47 1.53 8.04
C ARG A 422 -32.49 0.40 8.40
N ARG A 423 -31.52 0.11 7.53
CA ARG A 423 -30.50 -0.92 7.78
C ARG A 423 -29.60 -0.59 8.97
N LEU A 424 -29.27 0.69 9.20
CA LEU A 424 -28.50 1.10 10.37
C LEU A 424 -29.29 0.89 11.66
N ALA A 425 -30.59 1.24 11.67
CA ALA A 425 -31.46 1.02 12.83
C ALA A 425 -31.71 -0.45 13.16
N GLU A 426 -31.49 -1.38 12.21
CA GLU A 426 -31.56 -2.82 12.43
C GLU A 426 -30.28 -3.42 13.03
N ARG A 427 -29.17 -2.66 13.07
CA ARG A 427 -27.88 -3.08 13.66
C ARG A 427 -27.71 -2.67 15.12
N GLU A 428 -28.44 -1.64 15.55
CA GLU A 428 -28.56 -1.17 16.94
C GLU A 428 -29.51 -2.07 17.74
#